data_AF-A0A3D4TFP1-F1
#
_entry.id   AF-A0A3D4TFP1-F1
#
_cell.length_a   1.000
_cell.length_b   1.000
_cell.length_c   1.000
_cell.angle_alpha   90.00
_cell.angle_beta   90.00
_cell.angle_gamma   90.00
#
_symmetry.space_group_name_H-M   'P 1'
#
loop_
_entity.id
_entity.type
_entity.pdbx_description
1 polymer ?
#
loop_
_entity_poly.entity_id
_entity_poly.type
_entity_poly.pdbx_seq_one_letter_code
_entity_poly.pdbx_strand_id
1 'polypeptide(L)'
;MKVTEHIQQAKDTLISFEVLPPLKGKTIQSLYDHLDPLMEFKPSWINVTYHRSETAFKKKTDGTFEKVEVRKRPGTVGICAAIMNHYQVDT
;
A
#
# COMPACT_ATOMS: atom_id res chain seq x y z
N MET A 1 -0.18 -3.72 -16.94
CA MET A 1 -0.93 -2.97 -17.97
C MET A 1 -1.27 -1.58 -17.42
N LYS A 2 -1.50 -0.56 -18.25
CA LYS A 2 -1.99 0.74 -17.72
C LYS A 2 -3.47 0.63 -17.34
N VAL A 3 -3.91 1.38 -16.31
CA VAL A 3 -5.33 1.43 -15.93
C VAL A 3 -6.23 1.85 -17.10
N THR A 4 -5.77 2.77 -17.95
CA THR A 4 -6.51 3.19 -19.15
C THR A 4 -6.72 2.05 -20.14
N GLU A 5 -5.75 1.13 -20.24
CA GLU A 5 -5.84 -0.04 -21.13
C GLU A 5 -6.82 -1.08 -20.56
N HIS A 6 -6.81 -1.31 -19.24
CA HIS A 6 -7.83 -2.13 -18.56
C HIS A 6 -9.24 -1.64 -18.85
N ILE A 7 -9.46 -0.34 -18.69
CA ILE A 7 -10.78 0.29 -18.93
C ILE A 7 -11.18 0.16 -20.40
N GLN A 8 -10.24 0.39 -21.33
CA GLN A 8 -10.52 0.30 -22.77
C GLN A 8 -10.83 -1.13 -23.23
N GLN A 9 -10.24 -2.14 -22.61
CA GLN A 9 -10.42 -3.56 -22.95
C GLN A 9 -11.57 -4.23 -22.18
N ALA A 10 -12.24 -3.50 -21.27
CA ALA A 10 -13.32 -4.02 -20.45
C ALA A 10 -14.50 -4.49 -21.30
N LYS A 11 -14.87 -5.77 -21.15
CA LYS A 11 -16.10 -6.34 -21.71
C LYS A 11 -17.25 -6.34 -20.72
N ASP A 12 -16.89 -6.34 -19.43
CA ASP A 12 -17.79 -6.40 -18.28
C ASP A 12 -17.33 -5.38 -17.24
N THR A 13 -18.09 -5.24 -16.15
CA THR A 13 -17.74 -4.37 -15.03
C THR A 13 -16.41 -4.80 -14.40
N LEU A 14 -15.49 -3.83 -14.25
CA LEU A 14 -14.21 -4.04 -13.58
C LEU A 14 -14.33 -3.80 -12.07
N ILE A 15 -13.54 -4.55 -11.30
CA ILE A 15 -13.37 -4.37 -9.86
C ILE A 15 -11.92 -3.98 -9.59
N SER A 16 -11.71 -3.03 -8.68
CA SER A 16 -10.38 -2.70 -8.16
C SER A 16 -10.48 -2.45 -6.67
N PHE A 17 -9.37 -2.67 -5.96
CA PHE A 17 -9.27 -2.42 -4.53
C PHE A 17 -8.21 -1.37 -4.24
N GLU A 18 -8.35 -0.67 -3.12
CA GLU A 18 -7.30 0.19 -2.57
C GLU A 18 -6.92 -0.31 -1.19
N VAL A 19 -5.61 -0.40 -0.94
CA VAL A 19 -5.06 -0.87 0.33
C VAL A 19 -4.15 0.14 0.99
N LEU A 20 -4.23 0.16 2.32
CA LEU A 20 -3.32 0.93 3.16
C LEU A 20 -2.11 0.06 3.54
N PRO A 21 -0.87 0.46 3.22
CA PRO A 21 0.32 -0.28 3.62
C PRO A 21 0.38 -0.55 5.12
N PRO A 22 0.98 -1.65 5.59
CA PRO A 22 1.15 -1.91 7.02
C PRO A 22 2.01 -0.83 7.70
N LEU A 23 1.95 -0.72 9.03
CA LEU A 23 2.88 0.14 9.77
C LEU A 23 4.30 -0.43 9.70
N LYS A 24 5.31 0.44 9.82
CA LYS A 24 6.71 -0.01 9.97
C LYS A 24 6.83 -0.95 11.17
N GLY A 25 7.56 -2.05 10.98
CA GLY A 25 7.73 -3.09 12.00
C GLY A 25 6.60 -4.14 12.01
N LYS A 26 5.57 -4.01 11.17
CA LYS A 26 4.60 -5.07 10.90
C LYS A 26 4.96 -5.80 9.61
N THR A 27 4.58 -7.08 9.53
CA THR A 27 4.83 -7.92 8.36
C THR A 27 3.84 -7.60 7.24
N ILE A 28 4.28 -7.78 5.99
CA ILE A 28 3.38 -7.70 4.83
C ILE A 28 2.33 -8.83 4.84
N GLN A 29 2.56 -9.92 5.57
CA GLN A 29 1.61 -11.03 5.69
C GLN A 29 0.21 -10.55 6.10
N SER A 30 0.13 -9.61 7.05
CA SER A 30 -1.16 -9.03 7.44
C SER A 30 -1.92 -8.40 6.26
N LEU A 31 -1.23 -7.86 5.25
CA LEU A 31 -1.88 -7.34 4.05
C LEU A 31 -2.41 -8.48 3.17
N TYR A 32 -1.62 -9.55 3.02
CA TYR A 32 -2.02 -10.74 2.26
C TYR A 32 -3.24 -11.41 2.89
N ASP A 33 -3.25 -11.59 4.20
CA ASP A 33 -4.37 -12.23 4.91
C ASP A 33 -5.72 -11.50 4.68
N HIS A 34 -5.68 -10.17 4.46
CA HIS A 34 -6.88 -9.39 4.10
C HIS A 34 -7.22 -9.43 2.60
N LEU A 35 -6.20 -9.53 1.73
CA LEU A 35 -6.38 -9.54 0.28
C LEU A 35 -6.80 -10.93 -0.25
N ASP A 36 -6.30 -12.01 0.35
CA ASP A 36 -6.55 -13.40 -0.06
C ASP A 36 -8.03 -13.71 -0.35
N PRO A 37 -8.99 -13.43 0.57
CA PRO A 37 -10.40 -13.68 0.29
C PRO A 37 -10.94 -12.77 -0.83
N LEU A 38 -10.38 -11.58 -1.04
CA LEU A 38 -10.83 -10.63 -2.05
C LEU A 38 -10.32 -10.97 -3.46
N MET A 39 -9.29 -11.80 -3.57
CA MET A 39 -8.76 -12.21 -4.88
C MET A 39 -9.75 -13.09 -5.66
N GLU A 40 -10.77 -13.66 -5.02
CA GLU A 40 -11.84 -14.40 -5.71
C GLU A 40 -12.61 -13.52 -6.72
N PHE A 41 -12.68 -12.22 -6.47
CA PHE A 41 -13.34 -11.23 -7.33
C PHE A 41 -12.49 -10.81 -8.54
N LYS A 42 -11.26 -11.34 -8.66
CA LYS A 42 -10.33 -11.09 -9.77
C LYS A 42 -10.17 -9.59 -10.07
N PRO A 43 -9.68 -8.79 -9.12
CA PRO A 43 -9.53 -7.35 -9.33
C PRO A 43 -8.61 -7.09 -10.52
N SER A 44 -8.96 -6.10 -11.34
CA SER A 44 -8.17 -5.70 -12.51
C SER A 44 -6.85 -5.03 -12.11
N TRP A 45 -6.84 -4.33 -10.98
CA TRP A 45 -5.64 -3.78 -10.33
C TRP A 45 -5.89 -3.52 -8.84
N ILE A 46 -4.81 -3.30 -8.08
CA ILE A 46 -4.85 -2.93 -6.66
C ILE A 46 -4.04 -1.67 -6.41
N ASN A 47 -4.70 -0.60 -5.93
CA ASN A 47 -4.04 0.64 -5.54
C ASN A 47 -3.39 0.52 -4.16
N VAL A 48 -2.22 1.13 -3.99
CA VAL A 48 -1.53 1.23 -2.69
C VAL A 48 -1.48 2.69 -2.25
N THR A 49 -2.20 3.04 -1.17
CA THR A 49 -2.27 4.43 -0.70
C THR A 49 -0.91 4.92 -0.21
N TYR A 50 -0.55 6.15 -0.59
CA TYR A 50 0.63 6.84 -0.06
C TYR A 50 0.27 7.66 1.18
N HIS A 51 0.98 7.41 2.28
CA HIS A 51 0.86 8.23 3.48
C HIS A 51 2.01 9.24 3.55
N ARG A 52 1.65 10.54 3.61
CA ARG A 52 2.61 11.61 3.80
C ARG A 52 3.40 11.43 5.09
N SER A 53 4.62 11.94 5.09
CA SER A 53 5.41 12.10 6.30
C SER A 53 4.68 12.99 7.30
N GLU A 54 4.85 12.67 8.58
CA GLU A 54 4.29 13.44 9.68
C GLU A 54 5.42 14.08 10.47
N THR A 55 5.12 15.19 11.14
CA THR A 55 6.04 15.77 12.12
C THR A 55 5.80 15.13 13.47
N ALA A 56 6.87 14.66 14.13
CA ALA A 56 6.86 14.27 15.54
C ALA A 56 7.86 15.12 16.34
N PHE A 57 7.53 15.42 17.59
CA PHE A 57 8.48 16.01 18.53
C PHE A 57 9.14 14.90 19.36
N LYS A 58 10.45 14.72 19.20
CA LYS A 58 11.24 13.78 20.01
C LYS A 58 11.86 14.53 21.18
N LYS A 59 11.63 14.04 22.40
CA LYS A 59 12.28 14.58 23.60
C LYS A 59 13.75 14.15 23.61
N LYS A 60 14.65 15.13 23.72
CA LYS A 60 16.09 14.92 23.86
C LYS A 60 16.45 14.60 25.31
N THR A 61 17.65 14.07 25.52
CA THR A 61 18.18 13.72 26.85
C THR A 61 18.34 14.94 27.76
N ASP A 62 18.52 16.14 27.20
CA ASP A 62 18.58 17.42 27.91
C ASP A 62 17.20 18.00 28.27
N GLY A 63 16.11 17.30 27.93
CA GLY A 63 14.73 17.72 28.19
C GLY A 63 14.10 18.62 27.12
N THR A 64 14.86 19.05 26.11
CA THR A 64 14.34 19.83 24.98
C THR A 64 13.62 18.94 23.95
N PHE A 65 12.88 19.55 23.02
CA PHE A 65 12.16 18.82 21.96
C PHE A 65 12.77 19.12 20.59
N GLU A 66 12.98 18.06 19.81
CA GLU A 66 13.38 18.14 18.41
C GLU A 66 12.19 17.85 17.50
N LYS A 67 11.93 18.75 16.54
CA LYS A 67 10.95 18.53 15.49
C LYS A 67 11.59 17.63 14.42
N VAL A 68 11.13 16.38 14.32
CA VAL A 68 11.62 15.41 13.33
C VAL A 68 10.53 14.99 12.36
N GLU A 69 10.91 14.75 11.11
CA GLU A 69 10.03 14.16 10.12
C GLU A 69 10.04 12.63 10.26
N VAL A 70 8.87 12.04 10.43
CA VAL A 70 8.70 10.61 10.65
C VAL A 70 7.77 10.03 9.60
N ARG A 71 8.24 8.98 8.93
CA ARG A 71 7.41 8.15 8.05
C ARG A 71 6.96 6.91 8.81
N LYS A 72 5.65 6.76 9.03
CA LYS A 72 5.06 5.65 9.82
C LYS A 72 4.88 4.34 9.02
N ARG A 73 4.78 4.43 7.69
CA ARG A 73 4.54 3.29 6.78
C ARG A 73 5.75 3.06 5.85
N PRO A 74 5.97 1.83 5.36
CA PRO A 74 7.04 1.52 4.42
C PRO A 74 6.81 2.22 3.07
N GLY A 75 7.82 2.18 2.20
CA GLY A 75 7.71 2.73 0.85
C GLY A 75 6.65 1.99 0.03
N THR A 76 5.79 2.73 -0.67
CA THR A 76 4.71 2.17 -1.50
C THR A 76 5.25 1.29 -2.63
N VAL A 77 6.38 1.66 -3.24
CA VAL A 77 7.03 0.88 -4.31
C VAL A 77 7.31 -0.58 -3.90
N GLY A 78 7.80 -0.80 -2.68
CA GLY A 78 8.08 -2.14 -2.19
C GLY A 78 6.80 -2.96 -1.95
N ILE A 79 5.73 -2.30 -1.51
CA ILE A 79 4.43 -2.94 -1.31
C ILE A 79 3.79 -3.30 -2.67
N CYS A 80 3.80 -2.38 -3.63
CA CYS A 80 3.37 -2.63 -5.01
C CYS A 80 4.11 -3.84 -5.59
N ALA A 81 5.45 -3.83 -5.56
CA ALA A 81 6.25 -4.94 -6.07
C ALA A 81 5.91 -6.27 -5.38
N ALA A 82 5.69 -6.27 -4.07
CA ALA A 82 5.36 -7.48 -3.34
C ALA A 82 3.94 -8.01 -3.65
N ILE A 83 2.96 -7.14 -3.88
CA ILE A 83 1.60 -7.53 -4.32
C ILE A 83 1.66 -8.08 -5.75
N MET A 84 2.34 -7.38 -6.67
CA MET A 84 2.49 -7.83 -8.06
C MET A 84 3.14 -9.22 -8.15
N ASN A 85 4.23 -9.45 -7.40
CA ASN A 85 4.90 -10.75 -7.40
C ASN A 85 4.06 -11.87 -6.76
N HIS A 86 3.27 -11.56 -5.73
CA HIS A 86 2.49 -12.56 -5.02
C HIS A 86 1.21 -12.95 -5.76
N TYR A 87 0.44 -11.97 -6.25
CA TYR A 87 -0.87 -12.21 -6.88
C TYR A 87 -0.87 -12.13 -8.41
N GLN A 88 0.23 -11.71 -9.03
CA GLN A 88 0.33 -11.50 -10.48
C GLN A 88 -0.73 -10.51 -11.00
N VAL A 89 -1.02 -9.48 -10.20
CA VAL A 89 -2.00 -8.42 -10.51
C VAL A 89 -1.29 -7.06 -10.60
N ASP A 90 -1.81 -6.16 -11.44
CA ASP A 90 -1.24 -4.81 -11.58
C ASP A 90 -1.47 -3.95 -10.32
N THR A 91 -0.51 -3.08 -9.99
CA THR A 91 -0.57 -2.13 -8.85
C THR A 91 -0.01 -0.77 -9.17
#